data_AF-A0A0F2RFC3-F1
#
_entry.id   AF-A0A0F2RFC3-F1
#
_cell.length_a   1.000
_cell.length_b   1.000
_cell.length_c   1.000
_cell.angle_alpha   90.00
_cell.angle_beta   90.00
_cell.angle_gamma   90.00
#
_symmetry.space_group_name_H-M   'P 1'
#
loop_
_entity.id
_entity.type
_entity.pdbx_description
1 polymer ?
#
loop_
_entity_poly.entity_id
_entity_poly.type
_entity_poly.pdbx_seq_one_letter_code
_entity_poly.pdbx_strand_id
1 'polypeptide(L)'
;MSNIPFPETGRDAEAQKRGLRRHRMMATGLLVVMIAVFIVTVRDATLFGTWTGLVQAAAEAALIGGLADWFAVTALFRRPLGLPIPHTGIIPRNKDRIGRRLGQFVTTNFLAPDLIHERMRSLGIAARAGGWLADPNNARRAAGRV
;
A
#
# COMPACT_ATOMS: atom_id res chain seq x y z
N MET A 1 -11.84 24.75 -19.69
CA MET A 1 -12.11 23.45 -19.02
C MET A 1 -10.80 22.69 -18.97
N SER A 2 -10.13 22.66 -17.81
CA SER A 2 -8.87 21.91 -17.65
C SER A 2 -9.18 20.42 -17.66
N ASN A 3 -8.62 19.71 -18.64
CA ASN A 3 -8.70 18.26 -18.75
C ASN A 3 -7.96 17.64 -17.56
N ILE A 4 -8.69 17.27 -16.50
CA ILE A 4 -8.13 16.56 -15.36
C ILE A 4 -7.86 15.13 -15.86
N PRO A 5 -6.59 14.68 -15.94
CA PRO A 5 -6.31 13.33 -16.39
C PRO A 5 -6.79 12.36 -15.32
N PHE A 6 -7.93 11.73 -15.56
CA PHE A 6 -8.33 10.55 -14.80
C PHE A 6 -7.32 9.44 -15.13
N PRO A 7 -6.79 8.72 -14.12
CA PRO A 7 -5.86 7.62 -14.37
C PRO A 7 -6.52 6.62 -15.32
N GLU A 8 -5.83 6.25 -16.40
CA GLU A 8 -6.28 5.16 -17.29
C GLU A 8 -6.11 3.85 -16.53
N THR A 9 -7.12 3.51 -15.74
CA THR A 9 -7.13 2.47 -14.70
C THR A 9 -6.70 1.08 -15.16
N GLY A 10 -6.68 0.82 -16.47
CA GLY A 10 -6.17 -0.41 -17.06
C GLY A 10 -4.67 -0.39 -17.39
N ARG A 11 -4.17 0.65 -18.08
CA ARG A 11 -2.80 0.65 -18.62
C ARG A 11 -1.75 0.87 -17.53
N ASP A 12 -2.07 1.73 -16.55
CA ASP A 12 -1.19 2.01 -15.42
C ASP A 12 -1.14 0.85 -14.41
N ALA A 13 -2.27 0.18 -14.21
CA ALA A 13 -2.36 -1.02 -13.37
C ALA A 13 -1.56 -2.18 -13.98
N GLU A 14 -1.63 -2.39 -15.29
CA GLU A 14 -0.84 -3.41 -15.98
C GLU A 14 0.67 -3.09 -15.94
N ALA A 15 1.06 -1.82 -16.10
CA ALA A 15 2.45 -1.40 -15.95
C ALA A 15 2.97 -1.64 -14.52
N GLN A 16 2.16 -1.30 -13.50
CA GLN A 16 2.51 -1.52 -12.10
C GLN A 16 2.61 -3.02 -11.76
N LYS A 17 1.66 -3.84 -12.24
CA LYS A 17 1.71 -5.31 -12.10
C LYS A 17 2.97 -5.90 -12.74
N ARG A 18 3.38 -5.41 -13.92
CA ARG A 18 4.62 -5.84 -14.58
C ARG A 18 5.86 -5.51 -13.75
N GLY A 19 5.93 -4.30 -13.18
CA GLY A 19 6.99 -3.90 -12.26
C GLY A 19 7.08 -4.80 -11.03
N LEU A 20 5.94 -5.05 -10.37
CA LEU A 20 5.86 -5.94 -9.21
C LEU A 20 6.27 -7.39 -9.55
N ARG A 21 5.85 -7.90 -10.71
CA ARG A 21 6.26 -9.24 -11.19
C ARG A 21 7.77 -9.32 -11.38
N ARG A 22 8.41 -8.29 -11.93
CA ARG A 22 9.86 -8.25 -12.14
C ARG A 22 10.62 -8.29 -10.81
N HIS A 23 10.24 -7.46 -9.84
CA HIS A 23 10.86 -7.48 -8.51
C HIS A 23 10.65 -8.82 -7.80
N ARG A 24 9.44 -9.38 -7.91
CA ARG A 24 9.14 -10.71 -7.34
C ARG A 24 10.02 -11.79 -7.96
N MET A 25 10.15 -11.82 -9.29
CA MET A 25 11.01 -12.79 -9.97
C MET A 25 12.49 -12.61 -9.60
N MET A 26 12.98 -11.37 -9.47
CA MET A 26 14.35 -11.10 -9.02
C MET A 26 14.59 -11.59 -7.59
N ALA A 27 13.68 -11.27 -6.66
CA ALA A 27 13.78 -11.71 -5.27
C ALA A 27 13.70 -13.23 -5.15
N THR A 28 12.77 -13.88 -5.85
CA THR A 28 12.66 -15.35 -5.88
C THR A 28 13.86 -16.00 -6.56
N GLY A 29 14.38 -15.41 -7.64
CA GLY A 29 15.58 -15.89 -8.31
C GLY A 29 16.81 -15.83 -7.40
N LEU A 30 17.00 -14.71 -6.70
CA LEU A 30 18.09 -14.55 -5.72
C LEU A 30 17.97 -15.61 -4.60
N LEU A 31 16.76 -15.84 -4.08
CA LEU A 31 16.53 -16.86 -3.06
C LEU A 31 16.90 -18.26 -3.56
N VAL A 32 16.49 -18.62 -4.78
CA VAL A 32 16.84 -19.92 -5.39
C VAL A 32 18.35 -20.06 -5.59
N VAL A 33 19.03 -19.00 -6.02
CA VAL A 33 20.49 -18.99 -6.17
C VAL A 33 21.17 -19.21 -4.81
N MET A 34 20.73 -18.55 -3.74
CA MET A 34 21.28 -18.75 -2.39
C MET A 34 21.04 -20.19 -1.88
N ILE A 35 19.87 -20.77 -2.14
CA ILE A 35 19.58 -22.18 -1.82
C ILE A 35 20.52 -23.11 -2.59
N ALA A 36 20.75 -22.85 -3.88
CA ALA A 36 21.66 -23.65 -4.70
C ALA A 36 23.10 -23.56 -4.19
N VAL A 37 23.58 -22.36 -3.87
CA VAL A 37 24.90 -22.14 -3.26
C VAL A 37 25.02 -22.91 -1.95
N PHE A 38 24.00 -22.85 -1.08
CA PHE A 38 23.98 -23.61 0.18
C PHE A 38 24.05 -25.13 -0.04
N ILE A 39 23.28 -25.66 -0.99
CA ILE A 39 23.30 -27.10 -1.29
C ILE A 39 24.67 -27.54 -1.81
N VAL A 40 25.27 -26.77 -2.72
CA VAL A 40 26.59 -27.07 -3.29
C VAL A 40 27.67 -27.01 -2.21
N THR A 41 27.66 -25.99 -1.35
CA THR A 41 28.66 -25.84 -0.28
C THR A 41 28.55 -26.94 0.78
N VAL A 42 27.34 -27.40 1.09
CA VAL A 42 27.11 -28.53 2.01
C VAL A 42 27.50 -29.87 1.40
N ARG A 43 27.25 -30.08 0.09
CA ARG A 43 27.56 -31.35 -0.59
C ARG A 43 29.03 -31.53 -0.89
N ASP A 44 29.71 -30.46 -1.29
CA ASP A 44 31.11 -30.47 -1.71
C ASP A 44 32.02 -29.74 -0.70
N ALA A 45 31.78 -29.96 0.60
CA ALA A 45 32.57 -29.37 1.69
C ALA A 45 34.08 -29.67 1.59
N THR A 46 34.47 -30.67 0.80
CA THR A 46 35.87 -31.08 0.57
C THR A 46 36.56 -30.34 -0.57
N LEU A 47 35.86 -29.60 -1.44
CA LEU A 47 36.46 -28.98 -2.63
C LEU A 47 37.22 -27.67 -2.33
N PHE A 48 36.94 -26.96 -1.22
CA PHE A 48 37.43 -25.58 -1.03
C PHE A 48 37.82 -25.17 0.42
N GLY A 49 38.41 -26.04 1.25
CA GLY A 49 39.10 -25.63 2.51
C GLY A 49 38.30 -24.73 3.49
N THR A 50 38.97 -23.96 4.36
CA THR A 50 38.38 -23.14 5.46
C THR A 50 37.36 -22.08 5.01
N TRP A 51 37.41 -21.61 3.76
CA TRP A 51 36.51 -20.58 3.25
C TRP A 51 35.08 -21.11 3.02
N THR A 52 34.90 -22.42 2.83
CA THR A 52 33.58 -23.06 2.68
C THR A 52 32.67 -22.83 3.88
N GLY A 53 33.20 -22.91 5.10
CA GLY A 53 32.41 -22.72 6.32
C GLY A 53 31.82 -21.31 6.42
N LEU A 54 32.55 -20.28 5.97
CA LEU A 54 32.05 -18.91 5.93
C LEU A 54 30.93 -18.75 4.90
N VAL A 55 31.10 -19.34 3.72
CA VAL A 55 30.06 -19.32 2.67
C VAL A 55 28.82 -20.09 3.11
N GLN A 56 28.99 -21.23 3.78
CA GLN A 56 27.90 -22.02 4.33
C GLN A 56 27.13 -21.24 5.39
N ALA A 57 27.82 -20.63 6.36
CA ALA A 57 27.18 -19.81 7.39
C ALA A 57 26.45 -18.59 6.80
N ALA A 58 27.05 -17.93 5.81
CA ALA A 58 26.41 -16.83 5.10
C ALA A 58 25.15 -17.28 4.35
N ALA A 59 25.20 -18.45 3.71
CA ALA A 59 24.06 -19.00 2.98
C ALA A 59 22.95 -19.49 3.92
N GLU A 60 23.29 -20.08 5.07
CA GLU A 60 22.34 -20.44 6.13
C GLU A 60 21.64 -19.20 6.71
N ALA A 61 22.41 -18.15 7.01
CA ALA A 61 21.88 -16.88 7.48
C ALA A 61 20.96 -16.22 6.42
N ALA A 62 21.34 -16.26 5.14
CA ALA A 62 20.52 -15.73 4.05
C ALA A 62 19.19 -16.49 3.89
N LEU A 63 19.20 -17.83 4.05
CA LEU A 63 18.01 -18.66 4.01
C LEU A 63 17.05 -18.31 5.14
N ILE A 64 17.55 -18.28 6.38
CA ILE A 64 16.76 -17.94 7.58
C ILE A 64 16.22 -16.52 7.47
N GLY A 65 17.05 -15.56 7.04
CA GLY A 65 16.65 -14.17 6.82
C GLY A 65 15.53 -14.03 5.79
N GLY A 66 15.60 -14.77 4.67
CA GLY A 66 14.54 -14.81 3.66
C GLY A 66 13.23 -15.40 4.18
N LEU A 67 13.30 -16.47 4.99
CA LEU A 67 12.12 -17.06 5.64
C LEU A 67 11.49 -16.10 6.65
N ALA A 68 12.31 -15.39 7.43
CA ALA A 68 11.86 -14.40 8.40
C ALA A 68 11.15 -13.22 7.74
N ASP A 69 11.69 -12.69 6.64
CA ASP A 69 11.05 -11.62 5.87
C ASP A 69 9.70 -12.07 5.30
N TRP A 70 9.64 -13.27 4.70
CA TRP A 70 8.38 -13.84 4.21
C TRP A 70 7.33 -13.96 5.33
N PHE A 71 7.75 -14.46 6.49
CA PHE A 71 6.88 -14.57 7.66
C PHE A 71 6.40 -13.20 8.14
N ALA A 72 7.28 -12.19 8.21
CA ALA A 72 6.95 -10.85 8.67
C ALA A 72 5.91 -10.16 7.79
N VAL A 73 6.13 -10.15 6.47
CA VAL A 73 5.17 -9.55 5.51
C VAL A 73 3.84 -10.32 5.54
N THR A 74 3.89 -11.65 5.57
CA THR A 74 2.68 -12.47 5.64
C THR A 74 1.94 -12.22 6.95
N ALA A 75 2.61 -12.13 8.09
CA ALA A 75 2.02 -11.85 9.40
C ALA A 75 1.47 -10.42 9.52
N LEU A 76 1.99 -9.46 8.75
CA LEU A 76 1.44 -8.11 8.71
C LEU A 76 0.06 -8.08 8.06
N PHE A 77 -0.12 -8.81 6.96
CA PHE A 77 -1.32 -8.75 6.11
C PHE A 77 -2.27 -9.94 6.23
N ARG A 78 -1.79 -11.11 6.61
CA ARG A 78 -2.49 -12.40 6.59
C ARG A 78 -2.02 -13.29 7.76
N ARG A 79 -2.52 -14.52 7.82
CA ARG A 79 -2.05 -15.53 8.79
C ARG A 79 -1.06 -16.45 8.08
N PRO A 80 0.21 -16.54 8.53
CA PRO A 80 1.17 -17.48 7.95
C PRO A 80 0.66 -18.91 8.14
N LEU A 81 0.74 -19.73 7.09
CA LEU A 81 0.31 -21.14 7.08
C LEU A 81 -1.17 -21.40 7.44
N GLY A 82 -2.02 -20.37 7.49
CA GLY A 82 -3.45 -20.52 7.84
C GLY A 82 -3.71 -20.79 9.33
N LEU A 83 -2.67 -20.86 10.17
CA LEU A 83 -2.81 -21.14 11.59
C LEU A 83 -3.38 -19.92 12.34
N PRO A 84 -4.30 -20.10 13.31
CA PRO A 84 -4.88 -19.03 14.11
C PRO A 84 -3.90 -18.55 15.20
N ILE A 85 -2.73 -18.06 14.79
CA ILE A 85 -1.72 -17.55 15.73
C ILE A 85 -2.19 -16.19 16.28
N PRO A 86 -2.35 -16.04 17.61
CA PRO A 86 -2.65 -14.75 18.23
C PRO A 86 -1.61 -13.71 17.81
N HIS A 87 -2.03 -12.46 17.52
CA HIS A 87 -1.17 -11.34 17.11
C HIS A 87 -0.67 -11.33 15.63
N THR A 88 -1.09 -12.27 14.78
CA THR A 88 -0.88 -12.20 13.31
C THR A 88 -2.03 -11.49 12.58
N GLY A 89 -1.80 -10.96 11.39
CA GLY A 89 -2.74 -10.12 10.65
C GLY A 89 -2.90 -8.73 11.28
N ILE A 90 -1.78 -8.09 11.65
CA ILE A 90 -1.77 -6.82 12.41
C ILE A 90 -2.54 -5.72 11.68
N ILE A 91 -2.39 -5.59 10.35
CA ILE A 91 -3.08 -4.55 9.56
C ILE A 91 -4.60 -4.83 9.50
N PRO A 92 -5.07 -6.00 9.04
CA PRO A 92 -6.51 -6.30 9.04
C PRO A 92 -7.17 -6.12 10.39
N ARG A 93 -6.49 -6.52 11.48
CA ARG A 93 -7.02 -6.41 12.85
C ARG A 93 -7.14 -4.97 13.34
N ASN A 94 -6.26 -4.07 12.89
CA ASN A 94 -6.24 -2.67 13.31
C ASN A 94 -6.82 -1.69 12.28
N LYS A 95 -7.43 -2.19 11.19
CA LYS A 95 -7.92 -1.38 10.07
C LYS A 95 -8.84 -0.23 10.52
N ASP A 96 -9.74 -0.48 11.47
CA ASP A 96 -10.70 0.53 11.93
C ASP A 96 -10.01 1.63 12.73
N ARG A 97 -9.02 1.25 13.56
CA ARG A 97 -8.20 2.20 14.32
C ARG A 97 -7.35 3.06 13.39
N ILE A 98 -6.76 2.46 12.37
CA ILE A 98 -5.97 3.17 11.35
C ILE A 98 -6.88 4.12 10.56
N GLY A 99 -8.06 3.67 10.12
CA GLY A 99 -9.03 4.47 9.40
C GLY A 99 -9.50 5.69 10.18
N ARG A 100 -9.82 5.54 11.48
CA ARG A 100 -10.19 6.67 12.34
C ARG A 100 -9.07 7.71 12.43
N ARG A 101 -7.83 7.28 12.66
CA ARG A 101 -6.68 8.19 12.75
C ARG A 101 -6.39 8.90 11.44
N LEU A 102 -6.48 8.19 10.32
CA LEU A 102 -6.29 8.77 8.99
C LEU A 102 -7.40 9.78 8.65
N GLY A 103 -8.65 9.45 8.98
CA GLY A 103 -9.78 10.35 8.82
C GLY A 103 -9.61 11.63 9.63
N GLN A 104 -9.23 11.51 10.91
CA GLN A 104 -8.94 12.67 11.76
C GLN A 104 -7.80 13.51 11.17
N PHE A 105 -6.71 12.88 10.73
CA PHE A 105 -5.59 13.58 10.09
C PHE A 105 -6.04 14.36 8.85
N VAL A 106 -6.83 13.75 7.96
CA VAL A 106 -7.34 14.42 6.76
C VAL A 106 -8.25 15.58 7.13
N THR A 107 -9.14 15.39 8.11
CA THR A 107 -10.02 16.47 8.57
C THR A 107 -9.23 17.65 9.14
N THR A 108 -8.25 17.39 9.99
CA THR A 108 -7.46 18.45 10.62
C THR A 108 -6.54 19.18 9.65
N ASN A 109 -5.91 18.47 8.72
CA ASN A 109 -4.90 19.06 7.83
C ASN A 109 -5.46 19.59 6.51
N PHE A 110 -6.53 18.98 5.99
CA PHE A 110 -7.10 19.31 4.68
C PHE A 110 -8.51 19.89 4.73
N LEU A 111 -9.30 19.58 5.78
CA LEU A 111 -10.61 20.21 6.01
C LEU A 111 -10.55 21.27 7.10
N ALA A 112 -9.38 21.90 7.30
CA ALA A 112 -9.27 23.06 8.16
C ALA A 112 -10.27 24.14 7.69
N PRO A 113 -11.10 24.71 8.59
CA PRO A 113 -12.16 25.66 8.24
C PRO A 113 -11.68 26.82 7.36
N ASP A 114 -10.44 27.26 7.58
CA ASP A 114 -9.81 28.34 6.82
C ASP A 114 -9.56 27.92 5.36
N LEU A 115 -9.08 26.69 5.14
CA LEU A 115 -8.82 26.15 3.80
C LEU A 115 -10.13 25.93 3.02
N ILE A 116 -11.20 25.52 3.72
CA ILE A 116 -12.54 25.38 3.14
C ILE A 116 -13.12 26.74 2.76
N HIS A 117 -13.01 27.75 3.63
CA HIS A 117 -13.47 29.10 3.34
C HIS A 117 -12.76 29.71 2.13
N GLU A 118 -11.43 29.60 2.07
CA GLU A 118 -10.61 30.06 0.94
C GLU A 118 -11.07 29.39 -0.37
N ARG A 119 -11.27 28.07 -0.35
CA ARG A 119 -11.73 27.31 -1.52
C ARG A 119 -13.17 27.64 -1.93
N MET A 120 -14.10 27.73 -0.99
CA MET A 120 -15.50 28.12 -1.26
C MET A 120 -15.60 29.52 -1.85
N ARG A 121 -14.80 30.47 -1.36
CA ARG A 121 -14.72 31.83 -1.88
C ARG A 121 -14.12 31.85 -3.30
N SER A 122 -13.05 31.10 -3.53
CA SER A 122 -12.41 30.99 -4.86
C SER A 122 -13.33 30.39 -5.93
N LEU A 123 -14.21 29.46 -5.55
CA LEU A 123 -15.15 28.80 -6.46
C LEU A 123 -16.46 29.59 -6.64
N GLY A 124 -16.69 30.64 -5.85
CA GLY A 124 -17.90 31.47 -5.92
C GLY A 124 -19.18 30.69 -5.63
N ILE A 125 -19.11 29.63 -4.82
CA ILE A 125 -20.22 28.70 -4.59
C ILE A 125 -21.42 29.43 -3.96
N ALA A 126 -21.15 30.30 -2.99
CA ALA A 126 -22.19 31.12 -2.35
C ALA A 126 -22.88 32.06 -3.36
N ALA A 127 -22.12 32.69 -4.26
CA ALA A 127 -22.66 33.58 -5.28
C ALA A 127 -23.50 32.82 -6.33
N ARG A 128 -23.06 31.62 -6.73
CA ARG A 128 -23.86 30.74 -7.62
C ARG A 128 -25.13 30.25 -6.96
N ALA A 129 -25.05 29.81 -5.70
CA ALA A 129 -26.21 29.35 -4.94
C ALA A 129 -27.23 30.48 -4.75
N GLY A 130 -26.75 31.70 -4.41
CA GLY A 130 -27.58 32.90 -4.32
C GLY A 130 -28.23 33.26 -5.65
N GLY A 131 -27.47 33.25 -6.75
CA GLY A 131 -28.00 33.49 -8.09
C GLY A 131 -29.03 32.45 -8.53
N TRP A 132 -28.85 31.18 -8.17
CA TRP A 132 -29.80 30.11 -8.46
C TRP A 132 -31.10 30.25 -7.65
N LEU A 133 -31.00 30.64 -6.38
CA LEU A 133 -32.15 30.90 -5.51
C LEU A 133 -32.87 32.21 -5.84
N ALA A 134 -32.19 33.18 -6.44
CA ALA A 134 -32.78 34.43 -6.89
C ALA A 134 -33.73 34.24 -8.09
N ASP A 135 -33.66 33.09 -8.78
CA ASP A 135 -34.63 32.72 -9.82
C ASP A 135 -35.96 32.28 -9.17
N PRO A 136 -37.08 33.01 -9.40
CA PRO A 136 -38.39 32.71 -8.82
C PRO A 136 -38.92 31.31 -9.14
N ASN A 137 -38.48 30.69 -10.24
CA ASN A 137 -38.87 29.32 -10.60
C ASN A 137 -38.10 28.27 -9.78
N ASN A 138 -36.85 28.54 -9.43
CA ASN A 138 -36.02 27.64 -8.62
C ASN A 138 -36.33 27.79 -7.12
N ALA A 139 -36.59 29.01 -6.65
CA ALA A 139 -37.03 29.28 -5.29
C ALA A 139 -38.33 28.53 -4.94
N ARG A 140 -39.30 28.52 -5.86
CA ARG A 140 -40.56 27.76 -5.69
C ARG A 140 -40.34 26.25 -5.66
N ARG A 141 -39.37 25.73 -6.43
CA ARG A 141 -38.99 24.30 -6.41
C ARG A 141 -38.30 23.89 -5.11
N ALA A 142 -37.54 24.79 -4.49
CA ALA A 142 -36.90 24.56 -3.21
C ALA A 142 -37.89 24.68 -2.03
N ALA A 143 -38.78 25.67 -2.07
CA ALA A 143 -39.79 25.89 -1.03
C ALA A 143 -40.92 24.84 -1.05
N GLY A 144 -41.27 24.29 -2.21
CA GLY A 144 -42.31 23.25 -2.33
C GLY A 144 -41.91 21.85 -1.87
N ARG A 145 -40.74 21.69 -1.23
CA ARG A 145 -40.21 20.39 -0.75
C ARG A 145 -39.88 20.37 0.75
N VAL A 146 -40.28 21.40 1.50
CA VAL A 146 -40.17 21.45 2.97
C VAL A 146 -41.52 21.07 3.58
#